data_AF-A0A193BV56-F1
#
_entry.id   AF-A0A193BV56-F1
#
_cell.length_a   1.000
_cell.length_b   1.000
_cell.length_c   1.000
_cell.angle_alpha   90.00
_cell.angle_beta   90.00
_cell.angle_gamma   90.00
#
_symmetry.space_group_name_H-M   'P 1'
#
loop_
_entity.id
_entity.type
_entity.pdbx_description
1 polymer ?
#
loop_
_entity_poly.entity_id
_entity_poly.type
_entity_poly.pdbx_seq_one_letter_code
_entity_poly.pdbx_strand_id
1 'polypeptide(L)'
;MLYLARSAYADPGTTPAELLDLPDARRVEEHLLDAFAVQVFAYRPPSPLASTTRPSRRWDPAKAERWLAALARMTEGDIAWWRLYRTVPKAVFIGTGMLIGGSACTLLGWLMFGLFGRPVFGALLGLAVGLTGGLALGFVPTEAPRRFVPRVLRRSELTRDLGFGLIGAVVGGLVVGILYGGGFGIAIGLVFGVAFGVVRRFTEPTEPREAVTPASVMRSDRFAVLYAAGLGGLVGALVGAFMGGVVGAATRGLGIRIDNPVLVGLLGAAVGALLGAFGLALIVQSTSASGRSTTTRAWLALRGVTPLRLMTFLDDARRLGVLRQVGPYYQFRHALLRDRLARRH
;
A
#
# COMPACT_ATOMS: atom_id res chain seq x y z
N MET A 1 -0.94 35.12 16.64
CA MET A 1 -0.27 36.15 15.80
C MET A 1 1.23 36.25 16.05
N LEU A 2 1.72 36.38 17.29
CA LEU A 2 3.15 36.60 17.58
C LEU A 2 4.09 35.52 17.01
N TYR A 3 3.68 34.24 17.08
CA TYR A 3 4.43 33.14 16.45
C TYR A 3 4.45 33.25 14.91
N LEU A 4 3.36 33.69 14.27
CA LEU A 4 3.28 33.88 12.82
C LEU A 4 4.20 35.03 12.39
N ALA A 5 4.17 36.17 13.08
CA ALA A 5 5.06 37.30 12.83
C ALA A 5 6.53 36.91 12.97
N ARG A 6 6.90 36.24 14.07
CA ARG A 6 8.28 35.75 14.28
C ARG A 6 8.74 34.78 13.19
N SER A 7 7.83 33.97 12.66
CA SER A 7 8.15 32.97 11.64
C SER A 7 8.21 33.56 10.23
N ALA A 8 7.34 34.53 9.92
CA ALA A 8 7.28 35.22 8.64
C ALA A 8 8.48 36.16 8.45
N TYR A 9 8.87 36.89 9.50
CA TYR A 9 10.02 37.81 9.50
C TYR A 9 11.28 37.16 10.11
N ALA A 10 11.42 35.84 10.00
CA ALA A 10 12.61 35.15 10.49
C ALA A 10 13.84 35.43 9.61
N ASP A 11 13.60 35.78 8.33
CA ASP A 11 14.63 36.20 7.37
C ASP A 11 15.08 37.65 7.69
N PRO A 12 16.38 37.87 7.97
CA PRO A 12 16.93 39.22 8.22
C PRO A 12 16.69 40.22 7.09
N GLY A 13 16.42 39.76 5.86
CA GLY A 13 16.14 40.62 4.71
C GLY A 13 14.69 41.15 4.63
N THR A 14 13.81 40.75 5.55
CA THR A 14 12.39 41.16 5.56
C THR A 14 12.13 42.27 6.59
N THR A 15 11.29 43.25 6.24
CA THR A 15 11.02 44.45 7.06
C THR A 15 9.65 44.42 7.73
N PRO A 16 9.56 44.25 9.06
CA PRO A 16 8.27 44.20 9.78
C PRO A 16 7.46 45.51 9.74
N ALA A 17 8.09 46.62 9.32
CA ALA A 17 7.45 47.93 9.25
C ALA A 17 6.23 47.95 8.32
N GLU A 18 6.21 47.10 7.29
CA GLU A 18 5.10 46.94 6.33
C GLU A 18 3.77 46.53 7.01
N LEU A 19 3.82 45.95 8.22
CA LEU A 19 2.62 45.62 8.98
C LEU A 19 1.88 46.86 9.49
N LEU A 20 2.56 48.00 9.62
CA LEU A 20 1.98 49.27 10.08
C LEU A 20 1.18 49.98 8.97
N ASP A 21 1.48 49.64 7.70
CA ASP A 21 0.80 50.21 6.53
C ASP A 21 -0.53 49.49 6.23
N LEU A 22 -0.83 48.39 6.93
CA LEU A 22 -2.04 47.62 6.75
C LEU A 22 -3.19 48.23 7.57
N PRO A 23 -4.38 48.40 6.98
CA PRO A 23 -5.46 49.21 7.56
C PRO A 23 -6.17 48.55 8.74
N ASP A 24 -6.12 47.22 8.87
CA ASP A 24 -6.82 46.47 9.90
C ASP A 24 -6.08 45.19 10.33
N ALA A 25 -6.43 44.68 11.52
CA ALA A 25 -5.86 43.45 12.07
C ALA A 25 -6.09 42.22 11.16
N ARG A 26 -7.19 42.23 10.39
CA ARG A 26 -7.50 41.16 9.45
C ARG A 26 -6.51 41.14 8.29
N ARG A 27 -6.21 42.27 7.65
CA ARG A 27 -5.20 42.34 6.58
C ARG A 27 -3.81 42.01 7.09
N VAL A 28 -3.47 42.40 8.32
CA VAL A 28 -2.23 41.99 8.99
C VAL A 28 -2.17 40.47 9.14
N GLU A 29 -3.21 39.84 9.69
CA GLU A 29 -3.25 38.38 9.84
C GLU A 29 -3.14 37.67 8.49
N GLU A 30 -3.87 38.17 7.50
CA GLU A 30 -3.88 37.65 6.14
C GLU A 30 -2.50 37.72 5.47
N HIS A 31 -1.81 38.86 5.58
CA HIS A 31 -0.45 39.03 5.08
C HIS A 31 0.53 38.09 5.78
N LEU A 32 0.45 38.00 7.11
CA LEU A 32 1.30 37.12 7.92
C LEU A 32 1.12 35.65 7.56
N LEU A 33 -0.11 35.21 7.25
CA LEU A 33 -0.39 33.83 6.84
C LEU A 33 0.19 33.49 5.46
N ASP A 34 0.13 34.42 4.50
CA ASP A 34 0.74 34.24 3.17
C ASP A 34 2.26 34.16 3.25
N ALA A 35 2.88 35.10 3.97
CA ALA A 35 4.33 35.10 4.17
C ALA A 35 4.79 33.85 4.92
N PHE A 36 4.02 33.42 5.94
CA PHE A 36 4.33 32.24 6.74
C PHE A 36 4.43 30.96 5.90
N ALA A 37 3.52 30.73 4.95
CA ALA A 37 3.49 29.50 4.15
C ALA A 37 4.78 29.29 3.34
N VAL A 38 5.40 30.36 2.85
CA VAL A 38 6.64 30.31 2.08
C VAL A 38 7.86 30.33 3.00
N GLN A 39 7.89 31.29 3.93
CA GLN A 39 9.07 31.56 4.76
C GLN A 39 9.38 30.42 5.73
N VAL A 40 8.37 29.71 6.22
CA VAL A 40 8.60 28.60 7.16
C VAL A 40 9.38 27.44 6.52
N PHE A 41 9.23 27.21 5.20
CA PHE A 41 10.00 26.20 4.49
C PHE A 41 11.37 26.71 4.03
N ALA A 42 11.49 28.01 3.74
CA ALA A 42 12.74 28.65 3.32
C ALA A 42 13.74 28.76 4.48
N TYR A 43 13.34 29.39 5.60
CA TYR A 43 14.24 29.75 6.69
C TYR A 43 14.23 28.76 7.85
N ARG A 44 13.12 28.03 8.05
CA ARG A 44 12.94 27.00 9.10
C ARG A 44 13.24 27.53 10.50
N PRO A 45 12.29 28.26 11.10
CA PRO A 45 12.45 28.69 12.48
C PRO A 45 12.70 27.47 13.41
N PRO A 46 13.54 27.62 14.45
CA PRO A 46 13.75 26.57 15.45
C PRO A 46 12.40 26.09 15.99
N SER A 47 12.13 24.80 15.85
CA SER A 47 10.88 24.20 16.31
C SER A 47 11.11 23.43 17.61
N PRO A 48 10.23 23.58 18.61
CA PRO A 48 10.26 22.73 19.81
C PRO A 48 9.99 21.25 19.49
N LEU A 49 9.46 20.94 18.29
CA LEU A 49 9.26 19.57 17.79
C LEU A 49 10.39 19.08 16.90
N ALA A 50 11.52 19.82 16.80
CA ALA A 50 12.68 19.40 16.05
C ALA A 50 13.30 18.15 16.69
N SER A 51 13.61 17.14 15.88
CA SER A 51 14.32 15.93 16.33
C SER A 51 15.77 16.03 15.92
N THR A 52 16.68 15.85 16.87
CA THR A 52 18.13 15.79 16.63
C THR A 52 18.51 14.53 15.83
N THR A 53 17.78 13.44 16.02
CA THR A 53 18.00 12.15 15.33
C THR A 53 17.43 12.11 13.91
N ARG A 54 16.52 13.02 13.55
CA ARG A 54 15.95 13.09 12.20
C ARG A 54 15.76 14.53 11.75
N PRO A 55 16.80 15.17 11.17
CA PRO A 55 16.69 16.52 10.64
C PRO A 55 15.65 16.59 9.51
N SER A 56 14.86 17.67 9.49
CA SER A 56 13.82 17.89 8.48
C SER A 56 14.45 18.04 7.09
N ARG A 57 13.83 17.46 6.06
CA ARG A 57 14.38 17.51 4.69
C ARG A 57 14.20 18.89 4.08
N ARG A 58 15.19 19.45 3.38
CA ARG A 58 15.03 20.68 2.59
C ARG A 58 14.00 20.47 1.47
N TRP A 59 12.93 21.25 1.51
CA TRP A 59 11.87 21.28 0.52
C TRP A 59 11.93 22.64 -0.18
N ASP A 60 11.76 22.65 -1.50
CA ASP A 60 11.61 23.88 -2.28
C ASP A 60 10.34 24.62 -1.80
N PRO A 61 10.44 25.87 -1.29
CA PRO A 61 9.31 26.60 -0.71
C PRO A 61 8.13 26.75 -1.68
N ALA A 62 8.41 27.05 -2.96
CA ALA A 62 7.36 27.22 -3.96
C ALA A 62 6.63 25.90 -4.27
N LYS A 63 7.34 24.76 -4.20
CA LYS A 63 6.70 23.43 -4.32
C LYS A 63 5.92 23.07 -3.06
N ALA A 64 6.47 23.36 -1.88
CA ALA A 64 5.82 23.10 -0.61
C ALA A 64 4.47 23.83 -0.49
N GLU A 65 4.43 25.11 -0.87
CA GLU A 65 3.20 25.89 -0.89
C GLU A 65 2.16 25.29 -1.84
N ARG A 66 2.55 24.98 -3.10
CA ARG A 66 1.65 24.34 -4.08
C ARG A 66 1.09 23.01 -3.59
N TRP A 67 1.91 22.19 -2.93
CA TRP A 67 1.45 20.93 -2.35
C TRP A 67 0.48 21.15 -1.17
N LEU A 68 0.71 22.16 -0.32
CA LEU A 68 -0.22 22.50 0.75
C LEU A 68 -1.54 23.06 0.20
N ALA A 69 -1.49 23.88 -0.84
CA ALA A 69 -2.67 24.39 -1.56
C ALA A 69 -3.49 23.25 -2.17
N ALA A 70 -2.82 22.32 -2.86
CA ALA A 70 -3.46 21.11 -3.35
C ALA A 70 -4.12 20.29 -2.24
N LEU A 71 -3.41 20.04 -1.13
CA LEU A 71 -3.96 19.31 0.01
C LEU A 71 -5.16 20.04 0.64
N ALA A 72 -5.10 21.37 0.75
CA ALA A 72 -6.18 22.19 1.27
C ALA A 72 -7.47 22.11 0.43
N ARG A 73 -7.33 22.02 -0.91
CA ARG A 73 -8.46 21.81 -1.84
C ARG A 73 -9.06 20.42 -1.75
N MET A 74 -8.22 19.40 -1.53
CA MET A 74 -8.63 18.00 -1.55
C MET A 74 -9.20 17.51 -0.21
N THR A 75 -9.12 18.30 0.85
CA THR A 75 -9.47 17.89 2.21
C THR A 75 -10.39 18.90 2.89
N GLU A 76 -11.45 18.39 3.52
CA GLU A 76 -12.35 19.16 4.37
C GLU A 76 -11.88 19.13 5.82
N GLY A 77 -10.85 19.93 6.10
CA GLY A 77 -10.30 20.19 7.44
C GLY A 77 -9.25 19.15 7.84
N ASP A 78 -9.66 17.89 7.85
CA ASP A 78 -8.81 16.77 8.26
C ASP A 78 -8.14 16.12 7.05
N ILE A 79 -6.82 16.19 7.01
CA ILE A 79 -5.99 15.46 6.05
C ILE A 79 -5.91 14.01 6.52
N ALA A 80 -6.92 13.25 6.15
CA ALA A 80 -6.92 11.79 6.20
C ALA A 80 -6.07 11.26 5.03
N TRP A 81 -4.76 11.09 5.23
CA TRP A 81 -3.84 10.66 4.18
C TRP A 81 -4.25 9.35 3.49
N TRP A 82 -4.95 8.46 4.18
CA TRP A 82 -5.51 7.23 3.63
C TRP A 82 -6.82 7.43 2.86
N ARG A 83 -7.47 8.60 2.90
CA ARG A 83 -8.65 8.89 2.07
C ARG A 83 -8.28 9.55 0.75
N LEU A 84 -7.02 9.98 0.58
CA LEU A 84 -6.54 10.57 -0.67
C LEU A 84 -6.74 9.65 -1.88
N TYR A 85 -6.84 8.33 -1.71
CA TYR A 85 -7.16 7.42 -2.83
C TYR A 85 -8.49 7.74 -3.51
N ARG A 86 -9.45 8.36 -2.80
CA ARG A 86 -10.76 8.73 -3.35
C ARG A 86 -10.67 9.83 -4.40
N THR A 87 -9.59 10.62 -4.37
CA THR A 87 -9.32 11.66 -5.36
C THR A 87 -8.69 11.12 -6.65
N VAL A 88 -8.35 9.83 -6.67
CA VAL A 88 -7.71 9.16 -7.79
C VAL A 88 -8.75 8.32 -8.55
N PRO A 89 -8.79 8.37 -9.89
CA PRO A 89 -9.73 7.57 -10.67
C PRO A 89 -9.55 6.06 -10.42
N LYS A 90 -10.66 5.32 -10.34
CA LYS A 90 -10.65 3.85 -10.19
C LYS A 90 -9.82 3.15 -11.28
N ALA A 91 -9.82 3.70 -12.49
CA ALA A 91 -9.03 3.22 -13.62
C ALA A 91 -7.52 3.16 -13.33
N VAL A 92 -6.99 4.05 -12.48
CA VAL A 92 -5.58 4.02 -12.09
C VAL A 92 -5.28 2.81 -11.22
N PHE A 93 -6.17 2.47 -10.29
CA PHE A 93 -6.02 1.29 -9.44
C PHE A 93 -6.18 0.00 -10.23
N ILE A 94 -7.17 -0.06 -11.13
CA ILE A 94 -7.38 -1.18 -12.04
C ILE A 94 -6.16 -1.36 -12.95
N GLY A 95 -5.71 -0.29 -13.62
CA GLY A 95 -4.56 -0.33 -14.52
C GLY A 95 -3.27 -0.71 -13.80
N THR A 96 -3.03 -0.18 -12.60
CA THR A 96 -1.86 -0.57 -11.79
C THR A 96 -1.94 -2.04 -11.36
N GLY A 97 -3.13 -2.51 -10.95
CA GLY A 97 -3.38 -3.90 -10.59
C GLY A 97 -3.18 -4.85 -11.78
N MET A 98 -3.70 -4.50 -12.95
CA MET A 98 -3.54 -5.24 -14.21
C MET A 98 -2.09 -5.24 -14.68
N LEU A 99 -1.36 -4.13 -14.52
CA LEU A 99 0.05 -4.04 -14.93
C LEU A 99 0.94 -4.88 -14.01
N ILE A 100 0.80 -4.74 -12.69
CA ILE A 100 1.59 -5.52 -11.71
C ILE A 100 1.19 -6.99 -11.75
N GLY A 101 -0.11 -7.29 -11.67
CA GLY A 101 -0.64 -8.66 -11.73
C GLY A 101 -0.35 -9.31 -13.07
N GLY A 102 -0.64 -8.63 -14.18
CA GLY A 102 -0.39 -9.11 -15.54
C GLY A 102 1.09 -9.39 -15.79
N SER A 103 1.98 -8.42 -15.57
CA SER A 103 3.42 -8.63 -15.82
C SER A 103 4.01 -9.75 -14.96
N ALA A 104 3.67 -9.77 -13.67
CA ALA A 104 4.23 -10.77 -12.78
C ALA A 104 3.63 -12.17 -12.98
N CYS A 105 2.32 -12.30 -13.16
CA CYS A 105 1.71 -13.59 -13.48
C CYS A 105 2.16 -14.10 -14.86
N THR A 106 2.38 -13.22 -15.85
CA THR A 106 2.97 -13.59 -17.14
C THR A 106 4.38 -14.12 -16.99
N LEU A 107 5.25 -13.40 -16.27
CA LEU A 107 6.63 -13.84 -16.02
C LEU A 107 6.68 -15.17 -15.27
N LEU A 108 5.83 -15.32 -14.26
CA LEU A 108 5.73 -16.54 -13.45
C LEU A 108 5.20 -17.72 -14.27
N GLY A 109 4.15 -17.51 -15.06
CA GLY A 109 3.61 -18.51 -15.96
C GLY A 109 4.62 -18.91 -17.05
N TRP A 110 5.31 -17.95 -17.64
CA TRP A 110 6.38 -18.18 -18.61
C TRP A 110 7.50 -19.05 -18.01
N LEU A 111 8.00 -18.70 -16.82
CA LEU A 111 9.04 -19.46 -16.13
C LEU A 111 8.57 -20.89 -15.81
N MET A 112 7.33 -21.02 -15.32
CA MET A 112 6.77 -22.29 -14.89
C MET A 112 6.57 -23.25 -16.06
N PHE A 113 5.78 -22.85 -17.06
CA PHE A 113 5.48 -23.74 -18.19
C PHE A 113 6.65 -23.80 -19.18
N GLY A 114 7.57 -22.84 -19.15
CA GLY A 114 8.85 -22.93 -19.87
C GLY A 114 9.65 -24.16 -19.48
N LEU A 115 9.63 -24.54 -18.20
CA LEU A 115 10.31 -25.74 -17.71
C LEU A 115 9.69 -27.04 -18.28
N PHE A 116 8.41 -27.01 -18.65
CA PHE A 116 7.69 -28.10 -19.30
C PHE A 116 7.65 -27.98 -20.84
N GLY A 117 8.50 -27.12 -21.43
CA GLY A 117 8.54 -26.92 -22.88
C GLY A 117 7.34 -26.16 -23.46
N ARG A 118 6.50 -25.54 -22.61
CA ARG A 118 5.30 -24.78 -23.01
C ARG A 118 5.34 -23.31 -22.53
N PRO A 119 6.43 -22.55 -22.74
CA PRO A 119 6.57 -21.19 -22.20
C PRO A 119 5.48 -20.23 -22.67
N VAL A 120 5.06 -20.35 -23.94
CA VAL A 120 4.01 -19.51 -24.53
C VAL A 120 2.66 -19.74 -23.86
N PHE A 121 2.30 -21.00 -23.61
CA PHE A 121 1.06 -21.34 -22.91
C PHE A 121 1.05 -20.75 -21.50
N GLY A 122 2.17 -20.88 -20.77
CA GLY A 122 2.28 -20.31 -19.43
C GLY A 122 2.23 -18.80 -19.40
N ALA A 123 2.89 -18.13 -20.35
CA ALA A 123 2.82 -16.67 -20.47
C ALA A 123 1.38 -16.20 -20.72
N LEU A 124 0.64 -16.85 -21.63
CA LEU A 124 -0.75 -16.51 -21.94
C LEU A 124 -1.69 -16.79 -20.76
N LEU A 125 -1.56 -17.94 -20.09
CA LEU A 125 -2.34 -18.27 -18.91
C LEU A 125 -2.05 -17.29 -17.77
N GLY A 126 -0.78 -17.00 -17.54
CA GLY A 126 -0.32 -16.03 -16.55
C GLY A 126 -0.87 -14.62 -16.82
N LEU A 127 -0.83 -14.18 -18.07
CA LEU A 127 -1.42 -12.90 -18.48
C LEU A 127 -2.92 -12.87 -18.21
N ALA A 128 -3.66 -13.92 -18.60
CA ALA A 128 -5.09 -14.00 -18.39
C ALA A 128 -5.46 -13.95 -16.89
N VAL A 129 -4.75 -14.71 -16.05
CA VAL A 129 -4.94 -14.71 -14.59
C VAL A 129 -4.56 -13.36 -13.99
N GLY A 130 -3.46 -12.75 -14.43
CA GLY A 130 -2.98 -11.47 -13.92
C GLY A 130 -3.90 -10.30 -14.30
N LEU A 131 -4.45 -10.30 -15.51
CA LEU A 131 -5.42 -9.28 -15.96
C LEU A 131 -6.77 -9.44 -15.26
N THR A 132 -7.29 -10.66 -15.16
CA THR A 132 -8.57 -10.93 -14.48
C THR A 132 -8.48 -10.67 -12.97
N GLY A 133 -7.41 -11.14 -12.32
CA GLY A 133 -7.13 -10.86 -10.91
C GLY A 133 -6.90 -9.38 -10.65
N GLY A 134 -6.09 -8.70 -11.47
CA GLY A 134 -5.86 -7.26 -11.38
C GLY A 134 -7.14 -6.43 -11.55
N LEU A 135 -8.02 -6.85 -12.47
CA LEU A 135 -9.35 -6.27 -12.66
C LEU A 135 -10.22 -6.46 -11.41
N ALA A 136 -10.35 -7.70 -10.93
CA ALA A 136 -11.17 -8.05 -9.77
C ALA A 136 -10.72 -7.29 -8.50
N LEU A 137 -9.41 -7.23 -8.24
CA LEU A 137 -8.83 -6.51 -7.10
C LEU A 137 -9.04 -4.99 -7.19
N GLY A 138 -9.16 -4.45 -8.41
CA GLY A 138 -9.50 -3.04 -8.63
C GLY A 138 -10.92 -2.68 -8.19
N PHE A 139 -11.85 -3.65 -8.13
CA PHE A 139 -13.23 -3.45 -7.68
C PHE A 139 -13.44 -3.71 -6.18
N VAL A 140 -12.50 -4.34 -5.49
CA VAL A 140 -12.63 -4.64 -4.06
C VAL A 140 -12.80 -3.33 -3.26
N PRO A 141 -13.84 -3.20 -2.42
CA PRO A 141 -14.04 -2.01 -1.59
C PRO A 141 -12.86 -1.77 -0.64
N THR A 142 -12.46 -0.51 -0.48
CA THR A 142 -11.41 -0.13 0.47
C THR A 142 -11.97 -0.06 1.88
N GLU A 143 -11.38 -0.83 2.78
CA GLU A 143 -11.62 -0.69 4.21
C GLU A 143 -10.73 0.42 4.81
N ALA A 144 -11.18 1.04 5.90
CA ALA A 144 -10.40 2.04 6.64
C ALA A 144 -9.06 1.44 7.13
N PRO A 145 -7.99 2.25 7.38
CA PRO A 145 -6.73 1.73 7.88
C PRO A 145 -6.95 1.04 9.22
N ARG A 146 -6.54 -0.22 9.30
CA ARG A 146 -6.72 -1.10 10.45
C ARG A 146 -5.35 -1.62 10.89
N ARG A 147 -5.11 -1.74 12.19
CA ARG A 147 -3.84 -2.25 12.73
C ARG A 147 -3.94 -3.77 12.87
N PHE A 148 -2.89 -4.46 12.43
CA PHE A 148 -2.74 -5.92 12.55
C PHE A 148 -2.40 -6.29 14.00
N VAL A 149 -3.24 -7.09 14.65
CA VAL A 149 -2.97 -7.69 15.97
C VAL A 149 -3.47 -9.15 15.96
N PRO A 150 -2.64 -10.14 16.31
CA PRO A 150 -3.08 -11.54 16.40
C PRO A 150 -4.14 -11.72 17.50
N ARG A 151 -5.25 -12.39 17.18
CA ARG A 151 -6.40 -12.63 18.09
C ARG A 151 -6.39 -14.03 18.72
N VAL A 152 -7.00 -14.14 19.91
CA VAL A 152 -7.32 -15.40 20.61
C VAL A 152 -8.64 -15.99 20.09
N LEU A 153 -8.77 -17.32 20.07
CA LEU A 153 -9.87 -18.10 19.46
C LEU A 153 -11.28 -17.69 19.93
N ARG A 154 -12.16 -17.30 19.00
CA ARG A 154 -13.61 -17.13 19.23
C ARG A 154 -14.42 -17.99 18.24
N ARG A 155 -15.42 -18.74 18.74
CA ARG A 155 -16.15 -19.77 17.96
C ARG A 155 -16.94 -19.24 16.76
N SER A 156 -17.42 -18.00 16.80
CA SER A 156 -18.21 -17.37 15.73
C SER A 156 -17.40 -17.04 14.46
N GLU A 157 -16.07 -17.00 14.56
CA GLU A 157 -15.18 -16.69 13.44
C GLU A 157 -14.75 -17.96 12.70
N LEU A 158 -14.80 -19.11 13.38
CA LEU A 158 -14.41 -20.41 12.82
C LEU A 158 -15.28 -20.82 11.63
N THR A 159 -16.58 -20.54 11.65
CA THR A 159 -17.48 -20.85 10.53
C THR A 159 -17.16 -20.04 9.28
N ARG A 160 -16.71 -18.80 9.46
CA ARG A 160 -16.30 -17.89 8.40
C ARG A 160 -14.93 -18.27 7.82
N ASP A 161 -13.99 -18.65 8.68
CA ASP A 161 -12.68 -19.21 8.28
C ASP A 161 -12.85 -20.52 7.49
N LEU A 162 -13.71 -21.42 7.98
CA LEU A 162 -14.05 -22.68 7.31
C LEU A 162 -14.74 -22.46 5.95
N GLY A 163 -15.64 -21.47 5.85
CA GLY A 163 -16.28 -21.13 4.57
C GLY A 163 -15.27 -20.67 3.51
N PHE A 164 -14.30 -19.83 3.89
CA PHE A 164 -13.23 -19.40 2.98
C PHE A 164 -12.24 -20.52 2.66
N GLY A 165 -11.93 -21.36 3.64
CA GLY A 165 -11.15 -22.57 3.41
C GLY A 165 -11.84 -23.52 2.44
N LEU A 166 -13.16 -23.68 2.53
CA LEU A 166 -13.91 -24.51 1.57
C LEU A 166 -13.85 -23.94 0.15
N ILE A 167 -13.96 -22.61 -0.01
CA ILE A 167 -13.80 -21.95 -1.32
C ILE A 167 -12.41 -22.22 -1.88
N GLY A 168 -11.35 -22.00 -1.08
CA GLY A 168 -9.98 -22.29 -1.48
C GLY A 168 -9.79 -23.75 -1.89
N ALA A 169 -10.38 -24.69 -1.14
CA ALA A 169 -10.30 -26.12 -1.42
C ALA A 169 -11.01 -26.52 -2.70
N VAL A 170 -12.21 -26.00 -2.94
CA VAL A 170 -12.97 -26.28 -4.16
C VAL A 170 -12.27 -25.68 -5.38
N VAL A 171 -11.82 -24.43 -5.31
CA VAL A 171 -11.15 -23.76 -6.44
C VAL A 171 -9.82 -24.44 -6.77
N GLY A 172 -8.94 -24.63 -5.77
CA GLY A 172 -7.64 -25.27 -5.98
C GLY A 172 -7.78 -26.73 -6.40
N GLY A 173 -8.71 -27.45 -5.78
CA GLY A 173 -8.95 -28.86 -6.05
C GLY A 173 -9.61 -29.13 -7.40
N LEU A 174 -10.51 -28.26 -7.87
CA LEU A 174 -11.17 -28.42 -9.17
C LEU A 174 -10.21 -28.14 -10.32
N VAL A 175 -9.37 -27.11 -10.22
CA VAL A 175 -8.35 -26.79 -11.23
C VAL A 175 -7.38 -27.97 -11.41
N VAL A 176 -6.86 -28.50 -10.31
CA VAL A 176 -5.94 -29.64 -10.33
C VAL A 176 -6.65 -30.93 -10.71
N GLY A 177 -7.86 -31.14 -10.21
CA GLY A 177 -8.65 -32.33 -10.46
C GLY A 177 -9.02 -32.50 -11.94
N ILE A 178 -9.31 -31.40 -12.63
CA ILE A 178 -9.57 -31.40 -14.08
C ILE A 178 -8.29 -31.67 -14.88
N LEU A 179 -7.16 -31.08 -14.47
CA LEU A 179 -5.91 -31.18 -15.21
C LEU A 179 -5.18 -32.51 -15.03
N TYR A 180 -5.28 -33.11 -13.83
CA TYR A 180 -4.43 -34.24 -13.42
C TYR A 180 -5.21 -35.41 -12.78
N GLY A 181 -6.51 -35.25 -12.52
CA GLY A 181 -7.39 -36.29 -11.97
C GLY A 181 -7.84 -36.02 -10.52
N GLY A 182 -9.00 -36.58 -10.15
CA GLY A 182 -9.71 -36.27 -8.90
C GLY A 182 -8.91 -36.51 -7.62
N GLY A 183 -8.07 -37.55 -7.57
CA GLY A 183 -7.21 -37.83 -6.40
C GLY A 183 -6.21 -36.70 -6.11
N PHE A 184 -5.57 -36.16 -7.16
CA PHE A 184 -4.69 -34.99 -7.03
C PHE A 184 -5.46 -33.72 -6.66
N GLY A 185 -6.69 -33.59 -7.19
CA GLY A 185 -7.60 -32.50 -6.84
C GLY A 185 -7.93 -32.45 -5.35
N ILE A 186 -8.23 -33.58 -4.72
CA ILE A 186 -8.55 -33.63 -3.27
C ILE A 186 -7.34 -33.23 -2.43
N ALA A 187 -6.15 -33.77 -2.74
CA ALA A 187 -4.93 -33.48 -2.00
C ALA A 187 -4.56 -31.99 -2.06
N ILE A 188 -4.55 -31.39 -3.26
CA ILE A 188 -4.20 -29.98 -3.42
C ILE A 188 -5.33 -29.06 -2.93
N GLY A 189 -6.59 -29.45 -3.11
CA GLY A 189 -7.73 -28.74 -2.54
C GLY A 189 -7.61 -28.59 -1.03
N LEU A 190 -7.26 -29.65 -0.30
CA LEU A 190 -7.11 -29.57 1.15
C LEU A 190 -6.00 -28.58 1.57
N VAL A 191 -4.87 -28.58 0.86
CA VAL A 191 -3.76 -27.63 1.08
C VAL A 191 -4.20 -26.18 0.83
N PHE A 192 -4.91 -25.92 -0.27
CA PHE A 192 -5.45 -24.60 -0.57
C PHE A 192 -6.51 -24.17 0.44
N GLY A 193 -7.35 -25.09 0.93
CA GLY A 193 -8.38 -24.76 1.90
C GLY A 193 -7.82 -24.39 3.27
N VAL A 194 -6.82 -25.13 3.75
CA VAL A 194 -6.11 -24.77 4.98
C VAL A 194 -5.41 -23.41 4.81
N ALA A 195 -4.76 -23.20 3.67
CA ALA A 195 -4.09 -21.93 3.37
C ALA A 195 -5.07 -20.74 3.40
N PHE A 196 -6.18 -20.81 2.67
CA PHE A 196 -7.19 -19.74 2.61
C PHE A 196 -7.85 -19.48 3.97
N GLY A 197 -8.12 -20.52 4.75
CA GLY A 197 -8.65 -20.37 6.12
C GLY A 197 -7.66 -19.66 7.05
N VAL A 198 -6.37 -20.03 7.01
CA VAL A 198 -5.32 -19.40 7.81
C VAL A 198 -5.09 -17.95 7.37
N VAL A 199 -4.98 -17.68 6.07
CA VAL A 199 -4.80 -16.33 5.53
C VAL A 199 -5.88 -15.39 6.02
N ARG A 200 -7.15 -15.79 5.88
CA ARG A 200 -8.28 -14.98 6.32
C ARG A 200 -8.17 -14.66 7.81
N ARG A 201 -7.93 -15.69 8.62
CA ARG A 201 -7.85 -15.57 10.08
C ARG A 201 -6.79 -14.57 10.54
N PHE A 202 -5.69 -14.48 9.81
CA PHE A 202 -4.64 -13.50 10.09
C PHE A 202 -4.85 -12.15 9.39
N THR A 203 -5.68 -12.06 8.35
CA THR A 203 -5.92 -10.82 7.59
C THR A 203 -7.16 -10.04 8.10
N GLU A 204 -8.03 -10.65 8.91
CA GLU A 204 -9.24 -9.99 9.43
C GLU A 204 -8.90 -8.97 10.54
N PRO A 205 -9.25 -7.67 10.40
CA PRO A 205 -8.65 -6.65 11.26
C PRO A 205 -9.55 -6.25 12.45
N THR A 206 -8.94 -5.78 13.55
CA THR A 206 -9.65 -5.32 14.75
C THR A 206 -9.59 -3.81 14.99
N GLU A 207 -10.66 -3.26 15.56
CA GLU A 207 -10.87 -1.84 15.91
C GLU A 207 -9.75 -1.22 16.77
N PRO A 208 -9.43 0.08 16.59
CA PRO A 208 -8.38 0.76 17.33
C PRO A 208 -8.88 1.27 18.70
N ARG A 209 -8.20 0.89 19.79
CA ARG A 209 -8.40 1.45 21.14
C ARG A 209 -7.37 2.49 21.57
N GLU A 210 -6.33 2.78 20.79
CA GLU A 210 -5.28 3.75 21.17
C GLU A 210 -4.69 4.54 20.01
N ALA A 211 -4.09 5.70 20.33
CA ALA A 211 -3.66 6.75 19.41
C ALA A 211 -2.70 6.25 18.30
N VAL A 212 -3.21 6.18 17.08
CA VAL A 212 -2.53 5.63 15.90
C VAL A 212 -1.63 6.68 15.24
N THR A 213 -0.32 6.40 15.14
CA THR A 213 0.58 7.20 14.29
C THR A 213 0.65 6.65 12.87
N PRO A 214 0.70 7.48 11.82
CA PRO A 214 0.72 7.02 10.43
C PRO A 214 1.84 6.02 10.10
N ALA A 215 3.01 6.18 10.73
CA ALA A 215 4.14 5.27 10.56
C ALA A 215 3.88 3.86 11.14
N SER A 216 3.11 3.77 12.23
CA SER A 216 2.75 2.48 12.84
C SER A 216 1.81 1.67 11.95
N VAL A 217 0.87 2.32 11.26
CA VAL A 217 -0.03 1.68 10.29
C VAL A 217 0.76 1.10 9.12
N MET A 218 1.66 1.88 8.53
CA MET A 218 2.49 1.40 7.41
C MET A 218 3.40 0.22 7.79
N ARG A 219 3.89 0.17 9.04
CA ARG A 219 4.69 -0.97 9.52
C ARG A 219 3.83 -2.22 9.72
N SER A 220 2.65 -2.08 10.32
CA SER A 220 1.71 -3.19 10.48
C SER A 220 1.24 -3.74 9.13
N ASP A 221 0.96 -2.88 8.15
CA ASP A 221 0.59 -3.30 6.80
C ASP A 221 1.73 -4.06 6.10
N ARG A 222 2.98 -3.60 6.22
CA ARG A 222 4.15 -4.32 5.67
C ARG A 222 4.34 -5.69 6.32
N PHE A 223 4.11 -5.78 7.62
CA PHE A 223 4.16 -7.06 8.32
C PHE A 223 3.08 -8.01 7.82
N ALA A 224 1.85 -7.53 7.60
CA ALA A 224 0.78 -8.34 7.01
C ALA A 224 1.13 -8.84 5.60
N VAL A 225 1.73 -8.00 4.76
CA VAL A 225 2.20 -8.37 3.42
C VAL A 225 3.33 -9.40 3.48
N LEU A 226 4.30 -9.22 4.38
CA LEU A 226 5.40 -10.18 4.58
C LEU A 226 4.90 -11.51 5.16
N TYR A 227 3.93 -11.47 6.07
CA TYR A 227 3.29 -12.65 6.63
C TYR A 227 2.53 -13.43 5.55
N ALA A 228 1.75 -12.72 4.73
CA ALA A 228 1.06 -13.30 3.58
C ALA A 228 2.08 -13.86 2.57
N ALA A 229 3.18 -13.16 2.30
CA ALA A 229 4.24 -13.66 1.44
C ALA A 229 4.87 -14.95 2.01
N GLY A 230 5.17 -15.00 3.31
CA GLY A 230 5.75 -16.17 3.95
C GLY A 230 4.80 -17.38 3.93
N LEU A 231 3.54 -17.16 4.30
CA LEU A 231 2.51 -18.20 4.31
C LEU A 231 2.20 -18.70 2.90
N GLY A 232 2.01 -17.77 1.97
CA GLY A 232 1.82 -18.09 0.56
C GLY A 232 3.01 -18.85 0.00
N GLY A 233 4.23 -18.44 0.34
CA GLY A 233 5.45 -19.13 -0.07
C GLY A 233 5.55 -20.54 0.49
N LEU A 234 5.19 -20.76 1.74
CA LEU A 234 5.17 -22.10 2.34
C LEU A 234 4.14 -23.01 1.65
N VAL A 235 2.91 -22.52 1.48
CA VAL A 235 1.83 -23.27 0.81
C VAL A 235 2.20 -23.57 -0.63
N GLY A 236 2.68 -22.56 -1.34
CA GLY A 236 3.14 -22.68 -2.71
C GLY A 236 4.30 -23.68 -2.83
N ALA A 237 5.25 -23.66 -1.91
CA ALA A 237 6.36 -24.63 -1.90
C ALA A 237 5.86 -26.06 -1.75
N LEU A 238 4.91 -26.32 -0.85
CA LEU A 238 4.34 -27.66 -0.66
C LEU A 238 3.60 -28.14 -1.91
N VAL A 239 2.76 -27.27 -2.49
CA VAL A 239 2.02 -27.58 -3.73
C VAL A 239 2.99 -27.82 -4.89
N GLY A 240 3.98 -26.95 -5.04
CA GLY A 240 4.99 -27.03 -6.08
C GLY A 240 5.88 -28.26 -5.95
N ALA A 241 6.28 -28.62 -4.73
CA ALA A 241 7.05 -29.83 -4.45
C ALA A 241 6.27 -31.09 -4.83
N PHE A 242 5.00 -31.14 -4.44
CA PHE A 242 4.11 -32.25 -4.75
C PHE A 242 3.87 -32.38 -6.26
N MET A 243 3.58 -31.27 -6.95
CA MET A 243 3.38 -31.27 -8.41
C MET A 243 4.68 -31.64 -9.16
N GLY A 244 5.82 -31.05 -8.78
CA GLY A 244 7.10 -31.37 -9.40
C GLY A 244 7.51 -32.83 -9.18
N GLY A 245 7.45 -33.30 -7.94
CA GLY A 245 7.92 -34.63 -7.57
C GLY A 245 7.00 -35.76 -8.02
N VAL A 246 5.68 -35.62 -7.82
CA VAL A 246 4.72 -36.72 -8.08
C VAL A 246 4.19 -36.66 -9.51
N VAL A 247 3.74 -35.49 -9.97
CA VAL A 247 3.17 -35.34 -11.33
C VAL A 247 4.27 -35.30 -12.38
N GLY A 248 5.38 -34.60 -12.09
CA GLY A 248 6.56 -34.57 -12.97
C GLY A 248 7.28 -35.91 -13.12
N ALA A 249 7.20 -36.80 -12.12
CA ALA A 249 7.71 -38.17 -12.24
C ALA A 249 6.75 -39.09 -13.00
N ALA A 250 5.43 -38.89 -12.84
CA ALA A 250 4.40 -39.68 -13.53
C ALA A 250 4.26 -39.32 -15.02
N THR A 251 4.56 -38.07 -15.40
CA THR A 251 4.50 -37.59 -16.77
C THR A 251 5.92 -37.31 -17.27
N ARG A 252 6.43 -38.09 -18.23
CA ARG A 252 7.78 -37.89 -18.85
C ARG A 252 7.85 -36.63 -19.73
N GLY A 253 7.44 -35.47 -19.20
CA GLY A 253 7.08 -34.27 -19.97
C GLY A 253 7.88 -33.02 -19.62
N LEU A 254 9.02 -33.12 -18.93
CA LEU A 254 9.94 -31.99 -18.82
C LEU A 254 10.67 -31.80 -20.16
N GLY A 255 10.74 -30.56 -20.65
CA GLY A 255 11.52 -30.22 -21.85
C GLY A 255 13.04 -30.41 -21.64
N ILE A 256 13.48 -30.48 -20.38
CA ILE A 256 14.83 -30.84 -19.96
C ILE A 256 14.72 -32.13 -19.15
N ARG A 257 15.32 -33.22 -19.64
CA ARG A 257 15.26 -34.52 -18.95
C ARG A 257 16.08 -34.47 -17.67
N ILE A 258 15.40 -34.32 -16.53
CA ILE A 258 16.01 -34.41 -15.20
C ILE A 258 15.61 -35.78 -14.64
N ASP A 259 16.56 -36.72 -14.62
CA ASP A 259 16.30 -38.10 -14.19
C ASP A 259 16.11 -38.24 -12.67
N ASN A 260 16.35 -37.17 -11.89
CA ASN A 260 16.19 -37.15 -10.44
C ASN A 260 14.87 -36.50 -10.00
N PRO A 261 13.88 -37.28 -9.51
CA PRO A 261 12.57 -36.76 -9.09
C PRO A 261 12.65 -35.81 -7.89
N VAL A 262 13.68 -35.92 -7.05
CA VAL A 262 13.90 -35.02 -5.91
C VAL A 262 14.27 -33.62 -6.39
N LEU A 263 15.12 -33.51 -7.43
CA LEU A 263 15.49 -32.21 -8.01
C LEU A 263 14.28 -31.54 -8.68
N VAL A 264 13.43 -32.30 -9.36
CA VAL A 264 12.18 -31.78 -9.95
C VAL A 264 11.21 -31.31 -8.86
N GLY A 265 11.10 -32.05 -7.76
CA GLY A 265 10.35 -31.64 -6.58
C GLY A 265 10.89 -30.35 -5.96
N LEU A 266 12.20 -30.21 -5.77
CA LEU A 266 12.82 -29.00 -5.22
C LEU A 266 12.64 -27.78 -6.13
N LEU A 267 12.76 -27.94 -7.45
CA LEU A 267 12.49 -26.88 -8.41
C LEU A 267 11.01 -26.48 -8.38
N GLY A 268 10.11 -27.46 -8.34
CA GLY A 268 8.69 -27.24 -8.13
C GLY A 268 8.41 -26.48 -6.84
N ALA A 269 9.08 -26.82 -5.74
CA ALA A 269 8.97 -26.14 -4.46
C ALA A 269 9.43 -24.68 -4.54
N ALA A 270 10.56 -24.41 -5.19
CA ALA A 270 11.07 -23.05 -5.35
C ALA A 270 10.11 -22.17 -6.18
N VAL A 271 9.62 -22.70 -7.31
CA VAL A 271 8.66 -22.01 -8.18
C VAL A 271 7.33 -21.78 -7.45
N GLY A 272 6.83 -22.83 -6.79
CA GLY A 272 5.62 -22.76 -5.98
C GLY A 272 5.75 -21.72 -4.86
N ALA A 273 6.90 -21.66 -4.18
CA ALA A 273 7.15 -20.68 -3.13
C ALA A 273 7.10 -19.25 -3.66
N LEU A 274 7.73 -18.99 -4.80
CA LEU A 274 7.69 -17.66 -5.43
C LEU A 274 6.27 -17.28 -5.83
N LEU A 275 5.51 -18.21 -6.43
CA LEU A 275 4.12 -18.01 -6.85
C LEU A 275 3.20 -17.72 -5.67
N GLY A 276 3.24 -18.57 -4.66
CA GLY A 276 2.38 -18.44 -3.50
C GLY A 276 2.72 -17.19 -2.69
N ALA A 277 4.01 -16.89 -2.50
CA ALA A 277 4.44 -15.68 -1.81
C ALA A 277 3.98 -14.43 -2.55
N PHE A 278 4.20 -14.38 -3.86
CA PHE A 278 3.86 -13.23 -4.67
C PHE A 278 2.34 -13.03 -4.81
N GLY A 279 1.58 -14.10 -5.10
CA GLY A 279 0.14 -14.03 -5.27
C GLY A 279 -0.58 -13.56 -4.01
N LEU A 280 -0.22 -14.11 -2.86
CA LEU A 280 -0.83 -13.73 -1.59
C LEU A 280 -0.40 -12.34 -1.12
N ALA A 281 0.88 -11.99 -1.34
CA ALA A 281 1.37 -10.64 -1.08
C ALA A 281 0.65 -9.60 -1.92
N LEU A 282 0.38 -9.87 -3.21
CA LEU A 282 -0.39 -8.97 -4.07
C LEU A 282 -1.83 -8.79 -3.61
N ILE A 283 -2.51 -9.88 -3.22
CA ILE A 283 -3.87 -9.81 -2.71
C ILE A 283 -3.90 -8.91 -1.47
N VAL A 284 -3.04 -9.16 -0.49
CA VAL A 284 -2.98 -8.36 0.75
C VAL A 284 -2.53 -6.92 0.47
N GLN A 285 -1.60 -6.70 -0.45
CA GLN A 285 -1.16 -5.37 -0.85
C GLN A 285 -2.29 -4.58 -1.52
N SER A 286 -3.11 -5.23 -2.35
CA SER A 286 -4.20 -4.58 -3.10
C SER A 286 -5.39 -4.20 -2.21
N THR A 287 -5.61 -4.95 -1.13
CA THR A 287 -6.65 -4.71 -0.12
C THR A 287 -6.17 -3.83 1.04
N SER A 288 -4.86 -3.77 1.28
CA SER A 288 -4.25 -2.94 2.32
C SER A 288 -4.32 -1.44 2.00
N ALA A 289 -4.59 -0.65 3.04
CA ALA A 289 -4.55 0.82 2.98
C ALA A 289 -3.17 1.32 2.51
N SER A 290 -2.07 0.66 2.91
CA SER A 290 -0.72 1.02 2.47
C SER A 290 -0.50 0.85 0.96
N GLY A 291 -1.10 -0.16 0.32
CA GLY A 291 -0.88 -0.41 -1.10
C GLY A 291 -1.56 0.60 -1.99
N ARG A 292 -2.85 0.86 -1.75
CA ARG A 292 -3.54 1.96 -2.44
C ARG A 292 -2.94 3.32 -2.10
N SER A 293 -2.44 3.54 -0.88
CA SER A 293 -1.72 4.78 -0.56
C SER A 293 -0.45 4.95 -1.40
N THR A 294 0.21 3.87 -1.81
CA THR A 294 1.42 3.94 -2.62
C THR A 294 1.08 4.31 -4.06
N THR A 295 0.07 3.66 -4.65
CA THR A 295 -0.46 4.03 -5.98
C THR A 295 -1.00 5.45 -6.00
N THR A 296 -1.74 5.85 -4.95
CA THR A 296 -2.27 7.21 -4.79
C THR A 296 -1.14 8.24 -4.74
N ARG A 297 -0.11 8.02 -3.92
CA ARG A 297 1.04 8.93 -3.79
C ARG A 297 1.82 9.00 -5.09
N ALA A 298 2.05 7.88 -5.76
CA ALA A 298 2.74 7.86 -7.06
C ALA A 298 1.96 8.67 -8.10
N TRP A 299 0.64 8.43 -8.21
CA TRP A 299 -0.20 9.17 -9.16
C TRP A 299 -0.27 10.67 -8.86
N LEU A 300 -0.49 11.05 -7.60
CA LEU A 300 -0.52 12.46 -7.20
C LEU A 300 0.84 13.16 -7.37
N ALA A 301 1.94 12.44 -7.18
CA ALA A 301 3.28 12.97 -7.40
C ALA A 301 3.60 13.11 -8.90
N LEU A 302 3.18 12.17 -9.73
CA LEU A 302 3.29 12.26 -11.19
C LEU A 302 2.48 13.45 -11.75
N ARG A 303 1.35 13.78 -11.12
CA ARG A 303 0.57 14.99 -11.43
C ARG A 303 1.15 16.28 -10.83
N GLY A 304 2.23 16.20 -10.06
CA GLY A 304 2.84 17.35 -9.36
C GLY A 304 2.03 17.90 -8.18
N VAL A 305 0.93 17.24 -7.80
CA VAL A 305 -0.03 17.69 -6.79
C VAL A 305 0.50 17.48 -5.37
N THR A 306 1.29 16.42 -5.14
CA THR A 306 1.90 16.12 -3.83
C THR A 306 3.34 15.62 -3.99
N PRO A 307 4.19 15.65 -2.94
CA PRO A 307 5.53 15.09 -3.03
C PRO A 307 5.51 13.56 -2.96
N LEU A 308 6.47 12.90 -3.64
CA LEU A 308 6.67 11.44 -3.56
C LEU A 308 6.79 10.94 -2.11
N ARG A 309 7.42 11.73 -1.24
CA ARG A 309 7.56 11.42 0.20
C ARG A 309 6.55 12.20 1.05
N LEU A 310 5.27 12.17 0.66
CA LEU A 310 4.16 12.84 1.34
C LEU A 310 4.20 12.73 2.87
N MET A 311 4.42 11.54 3.42
CA MET A 311 4.45 11.35 4.88
C MET A 311 5.61 12.09 5.56
N THR A 312 6.76 12.17 4.91
CA THR A 312 7.89 12.96 5.42
C THR A 312 7.58 14.45 5.32
N PHE A 313 6.95 14.88 4.23
CA PHE A 313 6.52 16.26 4.05
C PHE A 313 5.49 16.68 5.10
N LEU A 314 4.47 15.87 5.39
CA LEU A 314 3.46 16.16 6.42
C LEU A 314 4.07 16.18 7.83
N ASP A 315 5.03 15.29 8.13
CA ASP A 315 5.75 15.30 9.41
C ASP A 315 6.64 16.55 9.54
N ASP A 316 7.33 16.94 8.47
CA ASP A 316 8.13 18.16 8.43
C ASP A 316 7.24 19.41 8.55
N ALA A 317 6.11 19.47 7.86
CA ALA A 317 5.13 20.56 7.97
C ALA A 317 4.50 20.63 9.37
N ARG A 318 4.32 19.48 10.05
CA ARG A 318 3.92 19.44 11.47
C ARG A 318 5.01 20.03 12.36
N ARG A 319 6.27 19.66 12.16
CA ARG A 319 7.41 20.20 12.91
C ARG A 319 7.56 21.70 12.68
N LEU A 320 7.35 22.17 11.46
CA LEU A 320 7.36 23.59 11.11
C LEU A 320 6.13 24.36 11.60
N GLY A 321 5.17 23.69 12.25
CA GLY A 321 4.00 24.35 12.87
C GLY A 321 2.88 24.74 11.90
N VAL A 322 2.99 24.35 10.62
CA VAL A 322 1.93 24.52 9.61
C VAL A 322 0.77 23.57 9.89
N LEU A 323 1.11 22.32 10.20
CA LEU A 323 0.14 21.28 10.52
C LEU A 323 0.20 20.93 12.01
N ARG A 324 -0.92 20.48 12.55
CA ARG A 324 -1.00 19.78 13.84
C ARG A 324 -1.49 18.36 13.60
N GLN A 325 -1.10 17.43 14.47
CA GLN A 325 -1.60 16.06 14.43
C GLN A 325 -2.73 15.90 15.44
N VAL A 326 -3.87 15.38 15.00
CA VAL A 326 -5.01 15.05 15.87
C VAL A 326 -5.33 13.57 15.65
N GLY A 327 -4.86 12.73 16.57
CA GLY A 327 -4.91 11.27 16.41
C GLY A 327 -4.18 10.80 15.13
N PRO A 328 -4.85 10.06 14.22
CA PRO A 328 -4.26 9.62 12.96
C PRO A 328 -4.27 10.67 11.85
N TYR A 329 -4.95 11.81 12.04
CA TYR A 329 -5.14 12.85 11.03
C TYR A 329 -4.11 13.97 11.18
N TYR A 330 -3.79 14.63 10.06
CA TYR A 330 -3.14 15.94 10.06
C TYR A 330 -4.18 17.02 9.83
N GLN A 331 -4.13 18.12 10.57
CA GLN A 331 -4.99 19.28 10.39
C GLN A 331 -4.13 20.52 10.18
N PHE A 332 -4.60 21.47 9.37
CA PHE A 332 -3.99 22.80 9.34
C PHE A 332 -4.15 23.46 10.72
N ARG A 333 -3.07 24.05 11.23
CA ARG A 333 -3.12 24.71 12.54
C ARG A 333 -4.05 25.92 12.54
N HIS A 334 -4.14 26.61 11.41
CA HIS A 334 -4.98 27.78 11.19
C HIS A 334 -5.98 27.50 10.06
N ALA A 335 -7.28 27.64 10.35
CA ALA A 335 -8.33 27.44 9.35
C ALA A 335 -8.25 28.48 8.22
N LEU A 336 -7.98 29.74 8.57
CA LEU A 336 -7.78 30.83 7.60
C LEU A 336 -6.65 30.53 6.60
N LEU A 337 -5.55 29.91 7.05
CA LEU A 337 -4.45 29.50 6.17
C LEU A 337 -4.92 28.46 5.15
N ARG A 338 -5.70 27.47 5.59
CA ARG A 338 -6.27 26.46 4.71
C ARG A 338 -7.20 27.09 3.68
N ASP A 339 -8.13 27.95 4.10
CA ASP A 339 -9.12 28.58 3.20
C ASP A 339 -8.46 29.49 2.16
N ARG A 340 -7.31 30.08 2.50
CA ARG A 340 -6.54 30.91 1.60
C ARG A 340 -5.74 30.07 0.60
N LEU A 341 -5.05 29.04 1.08
CA LEU A 341 -4.33 28.07 0.25
C LEU A 341 -5.29 27.32 -0.69
N ALA A 342 -6.51 27.03 -0.26
CA ALA A 342 -7.52 26.39 -1.10
C ALA A 342 -7.97 27.29 -2.28
N ARG A 343 -7.97 28.62 -2.08
CA ARG A 343 -8.36 29.62 -3.08
C ARG A 343 -7.23 30.04 -4.03
N ARG A 344 -5.97 29.71 -3.72
CA ARG A 344 -4.80 30.07 -4.54
C ARG A 344 -4.62 29.06 -5.71
N HIS A 345 -4.44 29.57 -6.92
CA HIS A 345 -4.31 28.78 -8.15
C HIS A 345 -2.96 28.05 -8.24
#